data_AF-A0A1Y2DT28-F1
#
_entry.id   AF-A0A1Y2DT28-F1
#
_cell.length_a   1.000
_cell.length_b   1.000
_cell.length_c   1.000
_cell.angle_alpha   90.00
_cell.angle_beta   90.00
_cell.angle_gamma   90.00
#
_symmetry.space_group_name_H-M   'P 1'
#
loop_
_entity.id
_entity.type
_entity.pdbx_description
1 polymer ?
#
loop_
_entity_poly.entity_id
_entity_poly.type
_entity_poly.pdbx_seq_one_letter_code
_entity_poly.pdbx_strand_id
1 'polypeptide(L)'
;MTTAACSSFAGLATVRFILGMTEATISPGFVAVTGIWWMRQEQAGRSALWISFLGVGSFVGVLLAYGIGHINSSLSPWKYIFLILGGVTMVWGVVFMLLVPDSPARVKWLSEDEKVIAVQRVIENKTGTKSRRFVKSQVIEAVTDPKVVILGLISFVNALASGGLSFGSLIIAGFGFTPLQTTLMNLPLSMVQTVAQLSSGFLSTKIRSSRLHIATVAMIPPIIGTCLINQLATHNKWGRLVGLWLLGSYPVGFMVILGLLSTNVAGSTKRSVASGWVFVCYCIGQICGPQFFKSTEAPEYHGGIVAMLCGFVLNLVLNQVLRLLYILENKRRDQGLEGKSENEIADMKRESDVQGFEDVTDKYNVSDLKLWNFYVANRGQIMFRYAL
;
A
#
# COMPACT_ATOMS: atom_id res chain seq x y z
N MET A 1 20.84 1.70 13.98
CA MET A 1 22.01 1.94 14.85
C MET A 1 23.23 1.12 14.41
N THR A 2 23.14 -0.21 14.34
CA THR A 2 24.27 -1.10 14.01
C THR A 2 24.91 -0.84 12.64
N THR A 3 24.17 -0.31 11.66
CA THR A 3 24.69 0.13 10.36
C THR A 3 25.85 1.14 10.48
N ALA A 4 25.85 2.00 11.51
CA ALA A 4 26.91 2.99 11.72
C ALA A 4 28.24 2.37 12.18
N ALA A 5 28.20 1.15 12.72
CA ALA A 5 29.36 0.39 13.18
C ALA A 5 29.96 -0.52 12.10
N CYS A 6 29.26 -0.72 10.97
CA CYS A 6 29.75 -1.56 9.88
C CYS A 6 30.93 -0.91 9.15
N SER A 7 32.03 -1.65 9.00
CA SER A 7 33.21 -1.25 8.22
C SER A 7 33.46 -2.13 6.99
N SER A 8 32.71 -3.23 6.83
CA SER A 8 32.83 -4.18 5.72
C SER A 8 31.50 -4.37 4.99
N PHE A 9 31.57 -4.75 3.72
CA PHE A 9 30.39 -5.09 2.92
C PHE A 9 29.59 -6.24 3.56
N ALA A 10 30.28 -7.28 4.04
CA ALA A 10 29.65 -8.40 4.72
C ALA A 10 28.85 -7.92 5.95
N GLY A 11 29.43 -7.07 6.80
CA GLY A 11 28.74 -6.51 7.97
C GLY A 11 27.52 -5.66 7.57
N LEU A 12 27.64 -4.84 6.51
CA LEU A 12 26.52 -4.05 6.00
C LEU A 12 25.40 -4.95 5.44
N ALA A 13 25.75 -6.00 4.70
CA ALA A 13 24.81 -6.95 4.12
C ALA A 13 24.06 -7.74 5.22
N THR A 14 24.76 -8.23 6.24
CA THR A 14 24.14 -8.94 7.37
C THR A 14 23.16 -8.05 8.13
N VAL A 15 23.56 -6.81 8.46
CA VAL A 15 22.67 -5.86 9.15
C VAL A 15 21.43 -5.54 8.30
N ARG A 16 21.59 -5.38 6.98
CA ARG A 16 20.47 -5.16 6.05
C ARG A 16 19.53 -6.36 5.97
N PHE A 17 20.06 -7.58 5.98
CA PHE A 17 19.26 -8.80 5.98
C PHE A 17 18.41 -8.91 7.25
N ILE A 18 19.02 -8.70 8.43
CA ILE A 18 18.31 -8.73 9.72
C ILE A 18 17.25 -7.62 9.76
N LEU A 19 17.60 -6.41 9.31
CA LEU A 19 16.66 -5.29 9.23
C LEU A 19 15.43 -5.66 8.39
N GLY A 20 15.65 -6.19 7.18
CA GLY A 20 14.55 -6.62 6.30
C GLY A 20 13.70 -7.73 6.92
N MET A 21 14.31 -8.70 7.60
CA MET A 21 13.59 -9.75 8.33
C MET A 21 12.67 -9.17 9.41
N THR A 22 13.15 -8.19 10.17
CA THR A 22 12.35 -7.53 11.22
C THR A 22 11.30 -6.56 10.67
N GLU A 23 11.58 -5.87 9.56
CA GLU A 23 10.65 -4.92 8.95
C GLU A 23 9.47 -5.63 8.26
N ALA A 24 9.69 -6.85 7.73
CA ALA A 24 8.66 -7.63 7.07
C ALA A 24 7.44 -7.93 7.97
N THR A 25 7.61 -7.94 9.30
CA THR A 25 6.52 -8.20 10.24
C THR A 25 5.65 -6.97 10.52
N ILE A 26 6.11 -5.77 10.18
CA ILE A 26 5.44 -4.51 10.54
C ILE A 26 4.05 -4.42 9.89
N SER A 27 3.98 -4.53 8.57
CA SER A 27 2.71 -4.48 7.81
C SER A 27 1.68 -5.52 8.23
N PRO A 28 1.99 -6.84 8.30
CA PRO A 28 1.03 -7.83 8.77
C PRO A 28 0.69 -7.67 10.26
N GLY A 29 1.63 -7.17 11.08
CA GLY A 29 1.39 -6.84 12.48
C GLY A 29 0.33 -5.76 12.66
N PHE A 30 0.44 -4.65 11.92
CA PHE A 30 -0.59 -3.60 11.93
C PHE A 30 -1.95 -4.09 11.44
N VAL A 31 -1.99 -4.95 10.41
CA VAL A 31 -3.23 -5.58 9.95
C VAL A 31 -3.83 -6.48 11.04
N ALA A 32 -3.00 -7.25 11.76
CA ALA A 32 -3.47 -8.11 12.85
C ALA A 32 -4.03 -7.29 14.03
N VAL A 33 -3.32 -6.25 14.46
CA VAL A 33 -3.81 -5.33 15.50
C VAL A 33 -5.12 -4.66 15.06
N THR A 34 -5.19 -4.22 13.79
CA THR A 34 -6.42 -3.64 13.23
C THR A 34 -7.58 -4.64 13.27
N GLY A 35 -7.29 -5.93 13.03
CA GLY A 35 -8.26 -7.01 13.11
C GLY A 35 -8.77 -7.32 14.51
N ILE A 36 -7.95 -7.11 15.54
CA ILE A 36 -8.28 -7.38 16.96
C ILE A 36 -9.20 -6.30 17.54
N TRP A 37 -9.06 -5.06 17.08
CA TRP A 37 -9.67 -3.89 17.74
C TRP A 37 -10.86 -3.29 16.99
N TRP A 38 -10.97 -3.50 15.68
CA TRP A 38 -11.99 -2.83 14.86
C TRP A 38 -12.92 -3.80 14.15
N MET A 39 -14.14 -3.34 13.89
CA MET A 39 -15.11 -4.08 13.09
C MET A 39 -14.63 -4.26 11.65
N ARG A 40 -15.02 -5.36 10.99
CA ARG A 40 -14.65 -5.65 9.59
C ARG A 40 -14.95 -4.48 8.63
N GLN A 41 -16.02 -3.73 8.90
CA GLN A 41 -16.42 -2.56 8.12
C GLN A 41 -15.47 -1.37 8.30
N GLU A 42 -14.83 -1.27 9.46
CA GLU A 42 -13.94 -0.17 9.85
C GLU A 42 -12.47 -0.46 9.48
N GLN A 43 -12.09 -1.74 9.44
CA GLN A 43 -10.70 -2.18 9.20
C GLN A 43 -10.08 -1.59 7.93
N ALA A 44 -10.84 -1.50 6.83
CA ALA A 44 -10.35 -0.95 5.57
C ALA A 44 -10.00 0.55 5.68
N GLY A 45 -10.86 1.33 6.35
CA GLY A 45 -10.62 2.76 6.57
C GLY A 45 -9.46 3.01 7.53
N ARG A 46 -9.34 2.20 8.59
CA ARG A 46 -8.18 2.25 9.51
C ARG A 46 -6.88 1.87 8.81
N SER A 47 -6.92 0.86 7.95
CA SER A 47 -5.76 0.43 7.16
C SER A 47 -5.28 1.49 6.19
N ALA A 48 -6.20 2.14 5.49
CA ALA A 48 -5.88 3.28 4.65
C ALA A 48 -5.26 4.43 5.47
N LEU A 49 -5.81 4.74 6.65
CA LEU A 49 -5.32 5.81 7.51
C LEU A 49 -3.86 5.59 7.93
N TRP A 50 -3.52 4.43 8.51
CA TRP A 50 -2.14 4.20 8.94
C TRP A 50 -1.16 4.05 7.77
N ILE A 51 -1.59 3.56 6.60
CA ILE A 51 -0.77 3.58 5.37
C ILE A 51 -0.48 5.01 4.92
N SER A 52 -1.43 5.95 5.06
CA SER A 52 -1.19 7.36 4.71
C SER A 52 -0.11 8.03 5.56
N PHE A 53 0.19 7.50 6.75
CA PHE A 53 1.30 7.99 7.57
C PHE A 53 2.69 7.65 7.00
N LEU A 54 2.80 6.79 5.98
CA LEU A 54 4.06 6.58 5.26
C LEU A 54 4.59 7.90 4.66
N GLY A 55 3.73 8.70 4.03
CA GLY A 55 4.12 10.02 3.51
C GLY A 55 4.56 10.98 4.62
N VAL A 56 3.81 11.01 5.72
CA VAL A 56 4.14 11.84 6.90
C VAL A 56 5.50 11.44 7.48
N GLY A 57 5.75 10.14 7.59
CA GLY A 57 7.03 9.59 8.04
C GLY A 57 8.19 9.99 7.12
N SER A 58 8.00 9.93 5.79
CA SER A 58 8.98 10.43 4.83
C SER A 58 9.26 11.92 5.02
N PHE A 59 8.23 12.74 5.19
CA PHE A 59 8.37 14.19 5.37
C PHE A 59 9.15 14.52 6.65
N VAL A 60 8.76 13.95 7.78
CA VAL A 60 9.46 14.15 9.07
C VAL A 60 10.88 13.58 9.00
N GLY A 61 11.07 12.42 8.36
CA GLY A 61 12.36 11.78 8.18
C GLY A 61 13.34 12.65 7.39
N VAL A 62 12.88 13.30 6.30
CA VAL A 62 13.70 14.22 5.50
C VAL A 62 14.10 15.45 6.32
N LEU A 63 13.19 16.03 7.11
CA LEU A 63 13.50 17.18 7.98
C LEU A 63 14.53 16.82 9.05
N LEU A 64 14.35 15.69 9.72
CA LEU A 64 15.30 15.21 10.73
C LEU A 64 16.66 14.90 10.09
N ALA A 65 16.68 14.26 8.91
CA ALA A 65 17.91 13.97 8.18
C ALA A 65 18.64 15.26 7.77
N TYR A 66 17.92 16.28 7.31
CA TYR A 66 18.49 17.60 6.99
C TYR A 66 19.09 18.26 8.23
N GLY A 67 18.37 18.29 9.36
CA GLY A 67 18.86 18.85 10.61
C GLY A 67 20.11 18.14 11.13
N ILE A 68 20.09 16.80 11.16
CA ILE A 68 21.22 15.97 11.60
C ILE A 68 22.42 16.11 10.65
N GLY A 69 22.16 16.35 9.36
CA GLY A 69 23.21 16.55 8.35
C GLY A 69 24.12 17.75 8.58
N HIS A 70 23.74 18.71 9.44
CA HIS A 70 24.56 19.86 9.82
C HIS A 70 25.53 19.58 10.98
N ILE A 71 25.46 18.39 11.58
CA ILE A 71 26.35 18.00 12.68
C ILE A 71 27.75 17.75 12.10
N ASN A 72 28.64 18.72 12.30
CA ASN A 72 30.06 18.60 11.99
C ASN A 72 30.81 18.17 13.26
N SER A 73 31.05 16.87 13.38
CA SER A 73 31.76 16.28 14.52
C SER A 73 32.70 15.17 14.04
N SER A 74 33.25 14.35 14.94
CA SER A 74 34.29 13.36 14.64
C SER A 74 33.84 12.21 13.73
N LEU A 75 32.53 11.95 13.62
CA LEU A 75 31.96 10.93 12.76
C LEU A 75 31.37 11.54 11.48
N SER A 76 31.34 10.76 10.40
CA SER A 76 30.65 11.19 9.17
C SER A 76 29.15 11.45 9.41
N PRO A 77 28.55 12.50 8.83
CA PRO A 77 27.16 12.90 9.08
C PRO A 77 26.12 11.78 8.95
N TRP A 78 26.29 10.87 8.00
CA TRP A 78 25.38 9.74 7.78
C TRP A 78 25.31 8.76 8.97
N LYS A 79 26.38 8.63 9.78
CA LYS A 79 26.39 7.78 10.97
C LYS A 79 25.47 8.34 12.06
N TYR A 80 25.45 9.67 12.23
CA TYR A 80 24.54 10.31 13.18
C TYR A 80 23.07 10.08 12.83
N ILE A 81 22.72 10.05 11.53
CA ILE A 81 21.37 9.73 11.08
C ILE A 81 20.94 8.35 11.58
N PHE A 82 21.78 7.31 11.41
CA PHE A 82 21.46 5.96 11.86
C PHE A 82 21.48 5.76 13.38
N LEU A 83 22.25 6.57 14.11
CA LEU A 83 22.33 6.53 15.57
C LEU A 83 21.13 7.23 16.21
N ILE A 84 20.83 8.46 15.79
CA ILE A 84 19.74 9.27 16.35
C ILE A 84 18.39 8.68 15.95
N LEU A 85 18.13 8.50 14.64
CA LEU A 85 16.84 7.95 14.20
C LEU A 85 16.65 6.52 14.69
N GLY A 86 17.72 5.71 14.69
CA GLY A 86 17.68 4.35 15.23
C GLY A 86 17.44 4.31 16.74
N GLY A 87 17.94 5.30 17.50
CA GLY A 87 17.68 5.45 18.92
C GLY A 87 16.23 5.85 19.19
N VAL A 88 15.69 6.81 18.43
CA VAL A 88 14.28 7.22 18.51
C VAL A 88 13.34 6.05 18.22
N THR A 89 13.62 5.24 17.18
CA THR A 89 12.79 4.06 16.88
C THR A 89 12.89 2.98 17.95
N MET A 90 14.05 2.80 18.58
CA MET A 90 14.21 1.87 19.71
C MET A 90 13.38 2.31 20.91
N VAL A 91 13.46 3.59 21.30
CA VAL A 91 12.65 4.16 22.38
C VAL A 91 11.16 4.02 22.05
N TRP A 92 10.77 4.33 20.81
CA TRP A 92 9.38 4.18 20.38
C TRP A 92 8.92 2.71 20.41
N GLY A 93 9.79 1.75 20.10
CA GLY A 93 9.50 0.32 20.23
C GLY A 93 9.19 -0.10 21.67
N VAL A 94 9.95 0.43 22.64
CA VAL A 94 9.69 0.21 24.07
C VAL A 94 8.36 0.85 24.48
N VAL A 95 8.11 2.09 24.06
CA VAL A 95 6.82 2.78 24.30
C VAL A 95 5.65 1.97 23.72
N PHE A 96 5.80 1.48 22.49
CA PHE A 96 4.78 0.66 21.84
C PHE A 96 4.53 -0.64 22.61
N MET A 97 5.57 -1.31 23.08
CA MET A 97 5.46 -2.53 23.90
C MET A 97 4.74 -2.29 25.24
N LEU A 98 4.90 -1.11 25.85
CA LEU A 98 4.27 -0.78 27.12
C LEU A 98 2.83 -0.27 26.97
N LEU A 99 2.54 0.46 25.89
CA LEU A 99 1.25 1.15 25.71
C LEU A 99 0.24 0.39 24.85
N VAL A 100 0.69 -0.41 23.88
CA VAL A 100 -0.23 -1.11 22.97
C VAL A 100 -0.74 -2.39 23.63
N PRO A 101 -2.05 -2.51 23.94
CA PRO A 101 -2.58 -3.67 24.63
C PRO A 101 -2.82 -4.83 23.65
N ASP A 102 -2.47 -6.05 24.07
CA ASP A 102 -2.63 -7.28 23.29
C ASP A 102 -4.09 -7.61 22.94
N SER A 103 -5.03 -7.14 23.75
CA SER A 103 -6.47 -7.35 23.52
C SER A 103 -7.31 -6.25 24.17
N PRO A 104 -8.52 -5.99 23.65
CA PRO A 104 -9.49 -5.09 24.28
C PRO A 104 -9.86 -5.50 25.71
N ALA A 105 -9.71 -6.78 26.05
CA ALA A 105 -10.01 -7.31 27.39
C ALA A 105 -8.94 -6.96 28.44
N ARG A 106 -7.69 -6.72 28.03
CA ARG A 106 -6.56 -6.49 28.96
C ARG A 106 -6.25 -5.01 29.21
N VAL A 107 -7.12 -4.15 28.72
CA VAL A 107 -6.91 -2.70 28.68
C VAL A 107 -7.15 -2.08 30.05
N LYS A 108 -6.27 -1.19 30.51
CA LYS A 108 -6.43 -0.51 31.80
C LYS A 108 -7.30 0.75 31.75
N TRP A 109 -7.53 1.30 30.56
CA TRP A 109 -8.25 2.57 30.34
C TRP A 109 -9.74 2.40 30.00
N LEU A 110 -10.23 1.18 29.78
CA LEU A 110 -11.65 0.88 29.60
C LEU A 110 -12.24 0.35 30.91
N SER A 111 -13.48 0.74 31.23
CA SER A 111 -14.24 0.11 32.32
C SER A 111 -14.62 -1.33 31.96
N GLU A 112 -14.96 -2.17 32.95
CA GLU A 112 -15.33 -3.57 32.71
C GLU A 112 -16.52 -3.69 31.75
N ASP A 113 -17.52 -2.81 31.86
CA ASP A 113 -18.68 -2.79 30.95
C ASP A 113 -18.27 -2.40 29.52
N GLU A 114 -17.39 -1.40 29.36
CA GLU A 114 -16.87 -1.01 28.04
C GLU A 114 -16.00 -2.10 27.41
N LYS A 115 -15.23 -2.87 28.21
CA LYS A 115 -14.48 -4.03 27.72
C LYS A 115 -15.41 -5.10 27.18
N VAL A 116 -16.50 -5.40 27.89
CA VAL A 116 -17.50 -6.37 27.43
C VAL A 116 -18.10 -5.91 26.10
N ILE A 117 -18.47 -4.62 25.98
CA ILE A 117 -18.99 -4.05 24.73
C ILE A 117 -17.94 -4.15 23.61
N ALA A 118 -16.69 -3.76 23.87
CA ALA A 118 -15.62 -3.80 22.86
C ALA A 118 -15.34 -5.23 22.38
N VAL A 119 -15.29 -6.19 23.30
CA VAL A 119 -15.11 -7.61 22.97
C VAL A 119 -16.31 -8.13 22.18
N GLN A 120 -17.55 -7.82 22.59
CA GLN A 120 -18.75 -8.25 21.89
C GLN A 120 -18.80 -7.72 20.45
N ARG A 121 -18.44 -6.44 20.25
CA ARG A 121 -18.34 -5.80 18.94
C ARG A 121 -17.34 -6.47 18.00
N VAL A 122 -16.25 -7.01 18.54
CA VAL A 122 -15.24 -7.75 17.76
C VAL A 122 -15.64 -9.22 17.58
N ILE A 123 -16.36 -9.83 18.53
CA ILE A 123 -16.92 -11.18 18.39
C ILE A 123 -17.91 -11.23 17.21
N GLU A 124 -18.68 -10.16 16.98
CA GLU A 124 -19.55 -10.02 15.80
C GLU A 124 -18.77 -10.10 14.47
N ASN A 125 -17.47 -9.76 14.46
CA ASN A 125 -16.65 -9.93 13.27
C ASN A 125 -16.46 -11.41 12.88
N LYS A 126 -16.80 -12.35 13.78
CA LYS A 126 -16.67 -13.79 13.61
C LYS A 126 -15.31 -14.17 13.01
N THR A 127 -14.26 -13.42 13.34
CA THR A 127 -12.93 -13.55 12.73
C THR A 127 -12.24 -14.88 13.13
N GLY A 128 -12.83 -15.57 14.12
CA GLY A 128 -12.53 -16.95 14.49
C GLY A 128 -12.95 -18.01 13.46
N THR A 129 -13.76 -17.67 12.45
CA THR A 129 -14.02 -18.55 11.29
C THR A 129 -13.16 -18.20 10.09
N LYS A 130 -11.91 -17.73 10.29
CA LYS A 130 -10.89 -18.09 9.30
C LYS A 130 -10.80 -19.60 9.33
N SER A 131 -11.30 -20.27 8.30
CA SER A 131 -11.05 -21.68 8.12
C SER A 131 -9.53 -21.88 8.23
N ARG A 132 -9.05 -22.49 9.32
CA ARG A 132 -7.63 -22.89 9.44
C ARG A 132 -7.28 -24.00 8.44
N ARG A 133 -8.28 -24.46 7.69
CA ARG A 133 -8.16 -25.48 6.67
C ARG A 133 -7.57 -24.84 5.41
N PHE A 134 -6.33 -25.19 5.12
CA PHE A 134 -5.71 -24.86 3.84
C PHE A 134 -6.45 -25.57 2.71
N VAL A 135 -7.05 -24.82 1.80
CA VAL A 135 -7.83 -25.37 0.68
C VAL A 135 -7.05 -25.23 -0.62
N LYS A 136 -6.54 -26.35 -1.16
CA LYS A 136 -5.73 -26.37 -2.40
C LYS A 136 -6.47 -25.78 -3.61
N SER A 137 -7.79 -25.97 -3.72
CA SER A 137 -8.57 -25.40 -4.83
C SER A 137 -8.54 -23.87 -4.85
N GLN A 138 -8.55 -23.22 -3.67
CA GLN A 138 -8.43 -21.77 -3.55
C GLN A 138 -7.07 -21.25 -4.00
N VAL A 139 -6.01 -22.05 -3.86
CA VAL A 139 -4.66 -21.70 -4.33
C VAL A 139 -4.62 -21.70 -5.85
N ILE A 140 -5.14 -22.77 -6.48
CA ILE A 140 -5.21 -22.85 -7.96
C ILE A 140 -6.04 -21.70 -8.50
N GLU A 141 -7.17 -21.38 -7.85
CA GLU A 141 -7.98 -20.23 -8.22
C GLU A 141 -7.23 -18.90 -8.07
N ALA A 142 -6.51 -18.68 -6.95
CA ALA A 142 -5.74 -17.45 -6.76
C ALA A 142 -4.70 -17.22 -7.87
N VAL A 143 -4.05 -18.28 -8.33
CA VAL A 143 -2.99 -18.21 -9.36
C VAL A 143 -3.57 -18.11 -10.78
N THR A 144 -4.74 -18.67 -11.03
CA THR A 144 -5.40 -18.64 -12.35
C THR A 144 -6.35 -17.46 -12.52
N ASP A 145 -6.70 -16.74 -11.46
CA ASP A 145 -7.57 -15.58 -11.52
C ASP A 145 -6.85 -14.39 -12.18
N PRO A 146 -7.29 -13.94 -13.38
CA PRO A 146 -6.65 -12.83 -14.08
C PRO A 146 -6.64 -11.53 -13.25
N LYS A 147 -7.61 -11.34 -12.34
CA LYS A 147 -7.66 -10.17 -11.45
C LYS A 147 -6.48 -10.16 -10.47
N VAL A 148 -6.16 -11.33 -9.89
CA VAL A 148 -5.04 -11.49 -8.94
C VAL A 148 -3.70 -11.35 -9.66
N VAL A 149 -3.58 -11.94 -10.85
CA VAL A 149 -2.38 -11.80 -11.69
C VAL A 149 -2.12 -10.33 -12.03
N ILE A 150 -3.15 -9.61 -12.49
CA ILE A 150 -3.05 -8.18 -12.81
C ILE A 150 -2.71 -7.34 -11.59
N LEU A 151 -3.30 -7.60 -10.41
CA LEU A 151 -2.93 -6.93 -9.16
C LEU A 151 -1.43 -7.11 -8.84
N GLY A 152 -0.89 -8.32 -9.05
CA GLY A 152 0.55 -8.57 -8.92
C GLY A 152 1.38 -7.81 -9.94
N LEU A 153 0.96 -7.76 -11.21
CA LEU A 153 1.64 -6.99 -12.25
C LEU A 153 1.65 -5.47 -11.95
N ILE A 154 0.53 -4.91 -11.50
CA ILE A 154 0.47 -3.50 -11.07
C ILE A 154 1.46 -3.28 -9.91
N SER A 155 1.52 -4.19 -8.94
CA SER A 155 2.46 -4.14 -7.82
C SER A 155 3.93 -4.19 -8.29
N PHE A 156 4.27 -5.10 -9.20
CA PHE A 156 5.59 -5.23 -9.81
C PHE A 156 6.02 -3.93 -10.51
N VAL A 157 5.16 -3.39 -11.38
CA VAL A 157 5.47 -2.19 -12.15
C VAL A 157 5.57 -0.94 -11.26
N ASN A 158 4.73 -0.84 -10.22
CA ASN A 158 4.82 0.23 -9.23
C ASN A 158 6.13 0.14 -8.43
N ALA A 159 6.53 -1.07 -8.03
CA ALA A 159 7.78 -1.33 -7.33
C ALA A 159 9.01 -1.08 -8.20
N LEU A 160 8.94 -1.39 -9.49
CA LEU A 160 9.98 -1.06 -10.48
C LEU A 160 10.29 0.44 -10.48
N ALA A 161 9.24 1.26 -10.54
CA ALA A 161 9.38 2.72 -10.48
C ALA A 161 9.89 3.22 -9.12
N SER A 162 9.42 2.63 -8.01
CA SER A 162 9.95 2.91 -6.66
C SER A 162 11.45 2.62 -6.54
N GLY A 163 11.92 1.52 -7.13
CA GLY A 163 13.33 1.14 -7.12
C GLY A 163 14.20 2.20 -7.80
N GLY A 164 13.71 2.80 -8.90
CA GLY A 164 14.37 3.91 -9.57
C GLY A 164 14.43 5.19 -8.74
N LEU A 165 13.34 5.53 -8.05
CA LEU A 165 13.28 6.68 -7.14
C LEU A 165 14.21 6.58 -5.93
N SER A 166 14.67 5.37 -5.58
CA SER A 166 15.70 5.19 -4.55
C SER A 166 17.03 5.87 -4.94
N PHE A 167 17.24 6.14 -6.23
CA PHE A 167 18.36 6.93 -6.76
C PHE A 167 18.00 8.41 -6.93
N GLY A 168 16.82 8.86 -6.47
CA GLY A 168 16.35 10.24 -6.62
C GLY A 168 17.30 11.29 -6.06
N SER A 169 18.00 10.99 -4.95
CA SER A 169 19.04 11.89 -4.43
C SER A 169 20.25 12.01 -5.36
N LEU A 170 20.62 10.94 -6.08
CA LEU A 170 21.68 11.01 -7.09
C LEU A 170 21.24 11.83 -8.30
N ILE A 171 19.97 11.73 -8.71
CA ILE A 171 19.38 12.55 -9.78
C ILE A 171 19.43 14.03 -9.40
N ILE A 172 18.99 14.39 -8.19
CA ILE A 172 19.05 15.79 -7.70
C ILE A 172 20.50 16.28 -7.60
N ALA A 173 21.41 15.46 -7.09
CA ALA A 173 22.83 15.80 -7.05
C ALA A 173 23.39 16.04 -8.46
N GLY A 174 22.96 15.26 -9.46
CA GLY A 174 23.27 15.46 -10.87
C GLY A 174 22.79 16.79 -11.45
N PHE A 175 21.82 17.46 -10.81
CA PHE A 175 21.38 18.81 -11.19
C PHE A 175 22.28 19.93 -10.64
N GLY A 176 23.34 19.59 -9.88
CA GLY A 176 24.31 20.53 -9.32
C GLY A 176 23.98 21.03 -7.91
N PHE A 177 23.11 20.33 -7.16
CA PHE A 177 22.86 20.62 -5.75
C PHE A 177 23.89 19.91 -4.85
N THR A 178 24.26 20.55 -3.74
CA THR A 178 25.09 19.91 -2.71
C THR A 178 24.32 18.77 -2.03
N PRO A 179 24.98 17.75 -1.43
CA PRO A 179 24.29 16.62 -0.79
C PRO A 179 23.26 17.04 0.27
N LEU A 180 23.56 18.08 1.05
CA LEU A 180 22.67 18.61 2.07
C LEU A 180 21.46 19.34 1.47
N GLN A 181 21.67 20.12 0.41
CA GLN A 181 20.58 20.72 -0.35
C GLN A 181 19.72 19.65 -1.02
N THR A 182 20.32 18.59 -1.55
CA THR A 182 19.62 17.45 -2.14
C THR A 182 18.65 16.79 -1.16
N THR A 183 19.08 16.58 0.09
CA THR A 183 18.17 16.09 1.14
C THR A 183 16.99 17.03 1.33
N LEU A 184 17.23 18.35 1.42
CA LEU A 184 16.15 19.34 1.55
C LEU A 184 15.22 19.37 0.33
N MET A 185 15.75 19.20 -0.88
CA MET A 185 14.96 19.19 -2.11
C MET A 185 14.06 17.95 -2.26
N ASN A 186 14.23 16.92 -1.42
CA ASN A 186 13.27 15.81 -1.28
C ASN A 186 12.07 16.14 -0.38
N LEU A 187 12.10 17.28 0.32
CA LEU A 187 11.00 17.68 1.20
C LEU A 187 9.69 17.92 0.42
N PRO A 188 9.68 18.66 -0.71
CA PRO A 188 8.46 18.83 -1.48
C PRO A 188 7.94 17.53 -2.10
N LEU A 189 8.84 16.62 -2.51
CA LEU A 189 8.47 15.26 -2.95
C LEU A 189 7.66 14.53 -1.86
N SER A 190 8.16 14.56 -0.62
CA SER A 190 7.50 13.93 0.53
C SER A 190 6.19 14.61 0.90
N MET A 191 6.10 15.93 0.70
CA MET A 191 4.86 16.70 0.91
C MET A 191 3.79 16.33 -0.13
N VAL A 192 4.17 16.27 -1.42
CA VAL A 192 3.28 15.81 -2.50
C VAL A 192 2.80 14.39 -2.22
N GLN A 193 3.69 13.50 -1.79
CA GLN A 193 3.31 12.15 -1.36
C GLN A 193 2.28 12.15 -0.24
N THR A 194 2.52 12.92 0.82
CA THR A 194 1.62 13.01 1.97
C THR A 194 0.24 13.50 1.57
N VAL A 195 0.18 14.60 0.81
CA VAL A 195 -1.07 15.19 0.33
C VAL A 195 -1.80 14.23 -0.61
N ALA A 196 -1.09 13.59 -1.54
CA ALA A 196 -1.67 12.64 -2.48
C ALA A 196 -2.25 11.41 -1.76
N GLN A 197 -1.54 10.83 -0.79
CA GLN A 197 -2.01 9.66 -0.04
C GLN A 197 -3.21 9.99 0.86
N LEU A 198 -3.16 11.10 1.60
CA LEU A 198 -4.27 11.50 2.48
C LEU A 198 -5.52 11.88 1.68
N SER A 199 -5.36 12.67 0.62
CA SER A 199 -6.47 13.05 -0.26
C SER A 199 -7.08 11.82 -0.95
N SER A 200 -6.26 10.89 -1.44
CA SER A 200 -6.73 9.65 -2.05
C SER A 200 -7.45 8.74 -1.06
N GLY A 201 -6.94 8.62 0.17
CA GLY A 201 -7.60 7.89 1.26
C GLY A 201 -8.97 8.47 1.58
N PHE A 202 -9.05 9.80 1.75
CA PHE A 202 -10.30 10.50 2.00
C PHE A 202 -11.29 10.36 0.83
N LEU A 203 -10.82 10.58 -0.40
CA LEU A 203 -11.65 10.52 -1.60
C LEU A 203 -12.18 9.09 -1.87
N SER A 204 -11.36 8.07 -1.59
CA SER A 204 -11.77 6.66 -1.70
C SER A 204 -12.84 6.25 -0.69
N THR A 205 -12.95 6.99 0.41
CA THR A 205 -13.97 6.79 1.45
C THR A 205 -15.25 7.55 1.11
N LYS A 206 -15.13 8.76 0.55
CA LYS A 206 -16.28 9.63 0.23
C LYS A 206 -16.95 9.30 -1.11
N ILE A 207 -16.17 8.98 -2.14
CA ILE A 207 -16.68 8.67 -3.48
C ILE A 207 -16.69 7.16 -3.67
N ARG A 208 -17.88 6.60 -3.85
CA ARG A 208 -18.05 5.18 -4.16
C ARG A 208 -17.49 4.85 -5.55
N SER A 209 -16.94 3.65 -5.72
CA SER A 209 -16.48 3.17 -7.04
C SER A 209 -15.37 4.02 -7.68
N SER A 210 -14.60 4.72 -6.84
CA SER A 210 -13.59 5.69 -7.26
C SER A 210 -12.16 5.16 -7.19
N ARG A 211 -11.90 3.99 -6.58
CA ARG A 211 -10.55 3.59 -6.16
C ARG A 211 -9.60 3.48 -7.34
N LEU A 212 -10.00 2.80 -8.41
CA LEU A 212 -9.21 2.66 -9.63
C LEU A 212 -9.11 3.97 -10.43
N HIS A 213 -10.13 4.83 -10.36
CA HIS A 213 -10.03 6.17 -10.95
C HIS A 213 -8.99 7.02 -10.21
N ILE A 214 -8.99 6.97 -8.88
CA ILE A 214 -8.01 7.65 -8.03
C ILE A 214 -6.61 7.12 -8.33
N ALA A 215 -6.42 5.80 -8.41
CA ALA A 215 -5.13 5.21 -8.78
C ALA A 215 -4.67 5.67 -10.17
N THR A 216 -5.55 5.71 -11.16
CA THR A 216 -5.23 6.19 -12.52
C THR A 216 -4.89 7.66 -12.54
N VAL A 217 -5.67 8.53 -11.89
CA VAL A 217 -5.41 9.97 -11.85
C VAL A 217 -4.10 10.26 -11.12
N ALA A 218 -3.78 9.50 -10.06
CA ALA A 218 -2.54 9.64 -9.32
C ALA A 218 -1.29 9.25 -10.14
N MET A 219 -1.43 8.53 -11.25
CA MET A 219 -0.34 8.21 -12.18
C MET A 219 -0.08 9.32 -13.22
N ILE A 220 -0.99 10.28 -13.39
CA ILE A 220 -0.80 11.37 -14.36
C ILE A 220 0.37 12.29 -13.95
N PRO A 221 0.46 12.79 -12.70
CA PRO A 221 1.59 13.60 -12.26
C PRO A 221 2.97 12.94 -12.44
N PRO A 222 3.23 11.67 -12.06
CA PRO A 222 4.53 11.05 -12.24
C PRO A 222 4.89 10.85 -13.72
N ILE A 223 3.92 10.61 -14.61
CA ILE A 223 4.16 10.55 -16.06
C ILE A 223 4.64 11.91 -16.56
N ILE A 224 3.92 12.98 -16.23
CA ILE A 224 4.31 14.36 -16.58
C ILE A 224 5.68 14.68 -15.99
N GLY A 225 5.89 14.34 -14.71
CA GLY A 225 7.13 14.59 -13.99
C GLY A 225 8.33 13.91 -14.64
N THR A 226 8.18 12.66 -15.04
CA THR A 226 9.23 11.90 -15.72
C THR A 226 9.52 12.48 -17.11
N CYS A 227 8.49 12.90 -17.85
CA CYS A 227 8.66 13.62 -19.12
C CYS A 227 9.41 14.94 -18.94
N LEU A 228 9.10 15.71 -17.89
CA LEU A 228 9.79 16.97 -17.59
C LEU A 228 11.27 16.73 -17.26
N ILE A 229 11.59 15.73 -16.45
CA ILE A 229 12.98 15.39 -16.13
C ILE A 229 13.75 15.04 -17.41
N ASN A 230 13.13 14.24 -18.29
CA ASN A 230 13.79 13.71 -19.48
C ASN A 230 13.96 14.75 -20.60
N GLN A 231 12.98 15.61 -20.83
CA GLN A 231 12.93 16.50 -22.01
C GLN A 231 13.44 17.91 -21.74
N LEU A 232 13.41 18.41 -20.50
CA LEU A 232 13.95 19.74 -20.23
C LEU A 232 15.47 19.75 -20.38
N ALA A 233 16.00 20.84 -20.95
CA ALA A 233 17.43 21.10 -20.99
C ALA A 233 18.03 21.15 -19.57
N THR A 234 19.28 20.71 -19.44
CA THR A 234 20.05 20.67 -18.18
C THR A 234 20.13 22.03 -17.47
N HIS A 235 20.11 23.14 -18.22
CA HIS A 235 20.09 24.49 -17.65
C HIS A 235 18.80 24.80 -16.85
N ASN A 236 17.68 24.16 -17.19
CA ASN A 236 16.41 24.33 -16.46
C ASN A 236 16.29 23.36 -15.27
N LYS A 237 17.22 23.49 -14.31
CA LYS A 237 17.28 22.65 -13.10
C LYS A 237 15.99 22.67 -12.27
N TRP A 238 15.31 23.82 -12.20
CA TRP A 238 14.08 23.95 -11.42
C TRP A 238 12.90 23.25 -12.07
N GLY A 239 12.76 23.30 -13.40
CA GLY A 239 11.72 22.56 -14.10
C GLY A 239 11.89 21.04 -13.98
N ARG A 240 13.15 20.55 -14.06
CA ARG A 240 13.46 19.14 -13.78
C ARG A 240 13.15 18.74 -12.34
N LEU A 241 13.41 19.63 -11.38
CA LEU A 241 13.12 19.39 -9.96
C LEU A 241 11.61 19.35 -9.66
N VAL A 242 10.82 20.24 -10.28
CA VAL A 242 9.35 20.15 -10.24
C VAL A 242 8.89 18.82 -10.82
N GLY A 243 9.50 18.38 -11.92
CA GLY A 243 9.27 17.06 -12.49
C GLY A 243 9.47 15.96 -11.45
N LEU A 244 10.57 16.02 -10.69
CA LEU A 244 10.85 15.09 -9.58
C LEU A 244 9.78 15.13 -8.49
N TRP A 245 9.34 16.31 -8.05
CA TRP A 245 8.31 16.44 -7.00
C TRP A 245 6.97 15.85 -7.41
N LEU A 246 6.59 15.94 -8.69
CA LEU A 246 5.36 15.33 -9.20
C LEU A 246 5.37 13.81 -9.12
N LEU A 247 6.55 13.17 -9.03
CA LEU A 247 6.59 11.73 -8.78
C LEU A 247 6.01 11.35 -7.44
N GLY A 248 5.94 12.26 -6.47
CA GLY A 248 5.44 11.99 -5.12
C GLY A 248 4.05 11.37 -5.05
N SER A 249 3.19 11.49 -6.07
CA SER A 249 1.85 10.89 -6.07
C SER A 249 1.82 9.39 -6.42
N TYR A 250 2.90 8.81 -6.97
CA TYR A 250 2.93 7.40 -7.36
C TYR A 250 2.55 6.40 -6.23
N PRO A 251 2.89 6.60 -4.94
CA PRO A 251 2.60 5.63 -3.88
C PRO A 251 1.11 5.42 -3.62
N VAL A 252 0.24 6.29 -4.13
CA VAL A 252 -1.21 6.13 -4.09
C VAL A 252 -1.65 4.83 -4.76
N GLY A 253 -0.98 4.42 -5.85
CA GLY A 253 -1.30 3.18 -6.56
C GLY A 253 -1.21 1.95 -5.66
N PHE A 254 -0.13 1.85 -4.88
CA PHE A 254 0.07 0.74 -3.94
C PHE A 254 -0.98 0.72 -2.82
N MET A 255 -1.33 1.88 -2.28
CA MET A 255 -2.38 2.01 -1.27
C MET A 255 -3.73 1.47 -1.80
N VAL A 256 -4.09 1.81 -3.03
CA VAL A 256 -5.32 1.34 -3.67
C VAL A 256 -5.30 -0.17 -3.89
N ILE A 257 -4.19 -0.74 -4.37
CA ILE A 257 -4.03 -2.20 -4.57
C ILE A 257 -4.29 -2.97 -3.28
N LEU A 258 -3.68 -2.56 -2.16
CA LEU A 258 -3.90 -3.20 -0.86
C LEU A 258 -5.37 -3.12 -0.42
N GLY A 259 -6.01 -1.98 -0.67
CA GLY A 259 -7.45 -1.80 -0.45
C GLY A 259 -8.29 -2.78 -1.27
N LEU A 260 -8.03 -2.87 -2.58
CA LEU A 260 -8.74 -3.78 -3.50
C LEU A 260 -8.55 -5.25 -3.13
N LEU A 261 -7.33 -5.64 -2.78
CA LEU A 261 -7.01 -7.00 -2.34
C LEU A 261 -7.80 -7.39 -1.08
N SER A 262 -7.96 -6.45 -0.14
CA SER A 262 -8.73 -6.69 1.09
C SER A 262 -10.24 -6.81 0.87
N THR A 263 -10.79 -6.10 -0.13
CA THR A 263 -12.25 -6.06 -0.38
C THR A 263 -12.74 -6.99 -1.48
N ASN A 264 -11.92 -7.26 -2.51
CA ASN A 264 -12.36 -7.95 -3.72
C ASN A 264 -11.94 -9.43 -3.76
N VAL A 265 -11.07 -9.88 -2.85
CA VAL A 265 -10.67 -11.29 -2.75
C VAL A 265 -11.32 -11.92 -1.52
N ALA A 266 -12.22 -12.86 -1.76
CA ALA A 266 -12.87 -13.67 -0.74
C ALA A 266 -12.21 -15.06 -0.64
N GLY A 267 -12.41 -15.75 0.49
CA GLY A 267 -11.70 -16.98 0.82
C GLY A 267 -10.38 -16.70 1.56
N SER A 268 -10.20 -17.34 2.71
CA SER A 268 -9.05 -17.13 3.59
C SER A 268 -7.74 -17.58 2.95
N THR A 269 -7.75 -18.75 2.28
CA THR A 269 -6.57 -19.29 1.58
C THR A 269 -6.30 -18.49 0.31
N LYS A 270 -7.34 -18.17 -0.50
CA LYS A 270 -7.20 -17.36 -1.72
C LYS A 270 -6.61 -15.97 -1.41
N ARG A 271 -7.13 -15.28 -0.39
CA ARG A 271 -6.65 -13.96 0.02
C ARG A 271 -5.20 -13.99 0.49
N SER A 272 -4.81 -15.02 1.25
CA SER A 272 -3.43 -15.16 1.72
C SER A 272 -2.46 -15.39 0.54
N VAL A 273 -2.81 -16.26 -0.40
CA VAL A 273 -2.02 -16.52 -1.62
C VAL A 273 -1.95 -15.27 -2.50
N ALA A 274 -3.07 -14.59 -2.73
CA ALA A 274 -3.11 -13.36 -3.52
C ALA A 274 -2.26 -12.24 -2.89
N SER A 275 -2.27 -12.12 -1.56
CA SER A 275 -1.40 -11.19 -0.83
C SER A 275 0.07 -11.56 -1.01
N GLY A 276 0.41 -12.84 -0.83
CA GLY A 276 1.76 -13.35 -1.06
C GLY A 276 2.26 -13.06 -2.47
N TRP A 277 1.42 -13.31 -3.49
CA TRP A 277 1.72 -13.00 -4.89
C TRP A 277 2.04 -11.52 -5.12
N VAL A 278 1.17 -10.62 -4.63
CA VAL A 278 1.37 -9.16 -4.72
C VAL A 278 2.68 -8.71 -4.07
N PHE A 279 3.04 -9.29 -2.92
CA PHE A 279 4.30 -9.02 -2.24
C PHE A 279 5.52 -9.59 -2.96
N VAL A 280 5.44 -10.80 -3.52
CA VAL A 280 6.53 -11.37 -4.33
C VAL A 280 6.78 -10.49 -5.56
N CYS A 281 5.74 -10.11 -6.28
CA CYS A 281 5.84 -9.18 -7.40
C CYS A 281 6.44 -7.82 -7.00
N TYR A 282 6.03 -7.28 -5.84
CA TYR A 282 6.62 -6.07 -5.28
C TYR A 282 8.13 -6.21 -5.04
N CYS A 283 8.56 -7.30 -4.39
CA CYS A 283 9.97 -7.56 -4.13
C CYS A 283 10.78 -7.71 -5.42
N ILE A 284 10.26 -8.44 -6.42
CA ILE A 284 10.93 -8.60 -7.73
C ILE A 284 11.06 -7.23 -8.41
N GLY A 285 10.02 -6.39 -8.37
CA GLY A 285 10.06 -5.05 -8.94
C GLY A 285 11.13 -4.16 -8.30
N GLN A 286 11.25 -4.21 -6.97
CA GLN A 286 12.29 -3.48 -6.23
C GLN A 286 13.71 -3.98 -6.56
N ILE A 287 13.88 -5.26 -6.88
CA ILE A 287 15.18 -5.81 -7.33
C ILE A 287 15.50 -5.34 -8.75
N CYS A 288 14.52 -5.34 -9.64
CA CYS A 288 14.69 -4.95 -11.04
C CYS A 288 14.90 -3.43 -11.22
N GLY A 289 14.21 -2.58 -10.45
CA GLY A 289 14.19 -1.13 -10.64
C GLY A 289 15.58 -0.46 -10.66
N PRO A 290 16.42 -0.67 -9.63
CA PRO A 290 17.79 -0.15 -9.57
C PRO A 290 18.68 -0.56 -10.74
N GLN A 291 18.46 -1.72 -11.35
CA GLN A 291 19.31 -2.25 -12.43
C GLN A 291 19.20 -1.42 -13.73
N PHE A 292 18.15 -0.62 -13.87
CA PHE A 292 18.00 0.33 -14.98
C PHE A 292 18.84 1.60 -14.79
N PHE A 293 19.33 1.90 -13.59
CA PHE A 293 20.18 3.05 -13.29
C PHE A 293 21.65 2.67 -13.41
N LYS A 294 22.12 2.55 -14.66
CA LYS A 294 23.49 2.16 -14.97
C LYS A 294 24.46 3.30 -14.67
N SER A 295 25.62 2.96 -14.09
CA SER A 295 26.71 3.90 -13.86
C SER A 295 27.27 4.51 -15.15
N THR A 296 27.16 3.80 -16.28
CA THR A 296 27.59 4.27 -17.61
C THR A 296 26.77 5.43 -18.15
N GLU A 297 25.54 5.63 -17.65
CA GLU A 297 24.62 6.68 -18.08
C GLU A 297 24.60 7.87 -17.10
N ALA A 298 25.48 7.88 -16.10
CA ALA A 298 25.61 9.00 -15.19
C ALA A 298 26.12 10.25 -15.94
N PRO A 299 25.66 11.47 -15.59
CA PRO A 299 24.74 11.81 -14.49
C PRO A 299 23.26 11.88 -14.90
N GLU A 300 22.92 11.69 -16.18
CA GLU A 300 21.56 11.90 -16.67
C GLU A 300 20.64 10.69 -16.46
N TYR A 301 21.19 9.47 -16.40
CA TYR A 301 20.46 8.22 -16.17
C TYR A 301 19.23 8.03 -17.06
N HIS A 302 19.36 8.37 -18.34
CA HIS A 302 18.26 8.38 -19.31
C HIS A 302 17.51 7.04 -19.38
N GLY A 303 18.23 5.91 -19.42
CA GLY A 303 17.61 4.58 -19.47
C GLY A 303 16.76 4.28 -18.23
N GLY A 304 17.23 4.67 -17.04
CA GLY A 304 16.48 4.55 -15.79
C GLY A 304 15.21 5.39 -15.77
N ILE A 305 15.28 6.63 -16.26
CA ILE A 305 14.14 7.55 -16.35
C ILE A 305 13.10 7.03 -17.35
N VAL A 306 13.53 6.53 -18.51
CA VAL A 306 12.63 5.94 -19.52
C VAL A 306 11.98 4.67 -18.99
N ALA A 307 12.73 3.79 -18.32
CA ALA A 307 12.15 2.59 -17.69
C ALA A 307 11.08 2.94 -16.66
N MET A 308 11.31 4.00 -15.88
CA MET A 308 10.34 4.52 -14.91
C MET A 308 9.08 5.09 -15.59
N LEU A 309 9.24 5.85 -16.69
CA LEU A 309 8.11 6.33 -17.51
C LEU A 309 7.27 5.18 -18.05
N CYS A 310 7.91 4.19 -18.68
CA CYS A 310 7.25 2.98 -19.16
C CYS A 310 6.50 2.27 -18.02
N GLY A 311 7.09 2.23 -16.83
CA GLY A 311 6.46 1.71 -15.63
C GLY A 311 5.17 2.46 -15.28
N PHE A 312 5.20 3.79 -15.17
CA PHE A 312 3.99 4.54 -14.83
C PHE A 312 2.89 4.44 -15.89
N VAL A 313 3.25 4.46 -17.18
CA VAL A 313 2.29 4.28 -18.27
C VAL A 313 1.67 2.87 -18.22
N LEU A 314 2.48 1.84 -18.03
CA LEU A 314 1.99 0.46 -17.91
C LEU A 314 1.11 0.30 -16.66
N ASN A 315 1.45 0.93 -15.53
CA ASN A 315 0.62 0.94 -14.34
C ASN A 315 -0.75 1.58 -14.61
N LEU A 316 -0.76 2.72 -15.29
CA LEU A 316 -2.00 3.40 -15.71
C LEU A 316 -2.88 2.48 -16.57
N VAL A 317 -2.29 1.83 -17.58
CA VAL A 317 -3.00 0.89 -18.47
C VAL A 317 -3.54 -0.30 -17.68
N LEU A 318 -2.73 -0.93 -16.84
CA LEU A 318 -3.14 -2.09 -16.04
C LEU A 318 -4.27 -1.75 -15.06
N ASN A 319 -4.28 -0.55 -14.46
CA ASN A 319 -5.39 -0.08 -13.64
C ASN A 319 -6.70 0.01 -14.45
N GLN A 320 -6.64 0.47 -15.71
CA GLN A 320 -7.81 0.53 -16.59
C GLN A 320 -8.27 -0.86 -17.03
N VAL A 321 -7.34 -1.77 -17.35
CA VAL A 321 -7.67 -3.17 -17.66
C VAL A 321 -8.36 -3.84 -16.47
N LEU A 322 -7.82 -3.68 -15.26
CA LEU A 322 -8.43 -4.23 -14.05
C LEU A 322 -9.83 -3.67 -13.81
N ARG A 323 -10.02 -2.36 -14.04
CA ARG A 323 -11.32 -1.69 -13.96
C ARG A 323 -12.31 -2.28 -14.95
N LEU A 324 -11.90 -2.48 -16.20
CA LEU A 324 -12.75 -3.08 -17.24
C LEU A 324 -13.16 -4.51 -16.85
N LEU A 325 -12.23 -5.33 -16.35
CA LEU A 325 -12.55 -6.67 -15.86
C LEU A 325 -13.58 -6.66 -14.73
N TYR A 326 -13.45 -5.73 -13.77
CA TYR A 326 -14.43 -5.59 -12.70
C TYR A 326 -15.79 -5.10 -13.20
N ILE A 327 -15.83 -4.20 -14.19
CA ILE A 327 -17.10 -3.74 -14.79
C ILE A 327 -17.78 -4.87 -15.56
N LEU A 328 -17.03 -5.62 -16.37
CA LEU A 328 -17.55 -6.75 -17.14
C LEU A 328 -18.10 -7.83 -16.22
N GLU A 329 -17.37 -8.15 -15.15
CA GLU A 329 -17.80 -9.11 -14.14
C GLU A 329 -19.04 -8.62 -13.39
N ASN A 330 -19.08 -7.34 -12.99
CA ASN A 330 -20.26 -6.73 -12.38
C ASN A 330 -21.47 -6.75 -13.34
N LYS A 331 -21.28 -6.51 -14.64
CA LYS A 331 -22.36 -6.55 -15.65
C LYS A 331 -22.87 -7.97 -15.88
N ARG A 332 -21.98 -8.95 -16.00
CA ARG A 332 -22.34 -10.38 -16.12
C ARG A 332 -23.15 -10.83 -14.89
N ARG A 333 -22.76 -10.37 -13.70
CA ARG A 333 -23.47 -10.62 -12.45
C ARG A 333 -24.84 -9.93 -12.42
N ASP A 334 -24.92 -8.67 -12.85
CA ASP A 334 -26.20 -7.94 -12.93
C ASP A 334 -27.19 -8.61 -13.92
N GLN A 335 -26.71 -9.18 -15.03
CA GLN A 335 -27.55 -9.93 -15.99
C GLN A 335 -28.12 -11.23 -15.40
N GLY A 336 -27.40 -11.89 -14.49
CA GLY A 336 -27.89 -13.09 -13.79
C GLY A 336 -29.02 -12.84 -12.79
N LEU A 337 -29.37 -11.57 -12.56
CA LEU A 337 -30.48 -11.14 -11.72
C LEU A 337 -31.70 -10.66 -12.50
N GLU A 338 -31.55 -10.35 -13.79
CA GLU A 338 -32.65 -9.83 -14.60
C GLU A 338 -33.76 -10.89 -14.69
N GLY A 339 -34.94 -10.56 -14.15
CA GLY A 339 -36.10 -11.46 -14.11
C GLY A 339 -36.32 -12.25 -12.81
N LYS A 340 -35.46 -12.09 -11.79
CA LYS A 340 -35.65 -12.73 -10.47
C LYS A 340 -36.54 -11.92 -9.53
N SER A 341 -37.39 -12.59 -8.76
CA SER A 341 -38.30 -12.00 -7.77
C SER A 341 -37.55 -11.48 -6.54
N GLU A 342 -38.12 -10.51 -5.82
CA GLU A 342 -37.53 -9.97 -4.57
C GLU A 342 -37.26 -11.07 -3.53
N ASN A 343 -38.11 -12.09 -3.46
CA ASN A 343 -37.93 -13.23 -2.55
C ASN A 343 -36.74 -14.11 -2.96
N GLU A 344 -36.56 -14.35 -4.27
CA GLU A 344 -35.40 -15.12 -4.77
C GLU A 344 -34.10 -14.37 -4.52
N ILE A 345 -34.12 -13.03 -4.61
CA ILE A 345 -32.97 -12.19 -4.28
C ILE A 345 -32.65 -12.23 -2.78
N ALA A 346 -33.68 -12.24 -1.93
CA ALA A 346 -33.52 -12.35 -0.47
C ALA A 346 -32.97 -13.72 -0.05
N ASP A 347 -33.39 -14.80 -0.71
CA ASP A 347 -32.91 -16.15 -0.42
C ASP A 347 -31.47 -16.38 -0.91
N MET A 348 -31.13 -15.89 -2.11
CA MET A 348 -29.73 -15.87 -2.57
C MET A 348 -28.83 -15.09 -1.59
N LYS A 349 -29.30 -13.97 -1.03
CA LYS A 349 -28.58 -13.20 0.00
C LYS A 349 -28.31 -14.02 1.26
N ARG A 350 -29.31 -14.74 1.76
CA ARG A 350 -29.13 -15.64 2.92
C ARG A 350 -28.10 -16.74 2.60
N GLU A 351 -28.15 -17.29 1.39
CA GLU A 351 -27.22 -18.32 0.95
C GLU A 351 -25.78 -17.79 0.84
N SER A 352 -25.59 -16.56 0.37
CA SER A 352 -24.26 -15.92 0.34
C SER A 352 -23.73 -15.57 1.73
N ASP A 353 -24.58 -15.14 2.65
CA ASP A 353 -24.17 -14.94 4.03
C ASP A 353 -23.65 -16.27 4.61
N VAL A 354 -24.34 -17.38 4.34
CA VAL A 354 -23.89 -18.75 4.72
C VAL A 354 -22.59 -19.15 4.03
N GLN A 355 -22.45 -18.93 2.73
CA GLN A 355 -21.23 -19.25 1.98
C GLN A 355 -20.03 -18.39 2.37
N GLY A 356 -20.27 -17.16 2.81
CA GLY A 356 -19.29 -16.30 3.45
C GLY A 356 -18.77 -16.89 4.77
N PHE A 357 -19.60 -17.66 5.49
CA PHE A 357 -19.20 -18.43 6.67
C PHE A 357 -18.46 -19.72 6.31
N GLU A 358 -18.78 -20.35 5.20
CA GLU A 358 -18.13 -21.57 4.70
C GLU A 358 -16.77 -21.30 3.99
N ASP A 359 -16.32 -20.05 3.99
CA ASP A 359 -15.07 -19.61 3.36
C ASP A 359 -15.02 -19.87 1.85
N VAL A 360 -16.16 -19.75 1.18
CA VAL A 360 -16.27 -19.89 -0.29
C VAL A 360 -15.58 -18.71 -0.98
N THR A 361 -14.91 -18.96 -2.11
CA THR A 361 -14.22 -17.92 -2.88
C THR A 361 -15.20 -17.07 -3.69
N ASP A 362 -14.73 -15.90 -4.13
CA ASP A 362 -15.50 -14.92 -4.93
C ASP A 362 -16.01 -15.46 -6.28
N LYS A 363 -15.52 -16.62 -6.73
CA LYS A 363 -15.98 -17.31 -7.94
C LYS A 363 -17.21 -18.21 -7.71
N TYR A 364 -17.32 -18.81 -6.52
CA TYR A 364 -18.37 -19.80 -6.21
C TYR A 364 -19.44 -19.27 -5.26
N ASN A 365 -19.29 -18.05 -4.74
CA ASN A 365 -20.30 -17.40 -3.91
C ASN A 365 -21.55 -17.02 -4.74
N VAL A 366 -22.72 -17.50 -4.32
CA VAL A 366 -24.00 -17.52 -5.05
C VAL A 366 -24.69 -16.15 -5.03
N SER A 367 -24.31 -15.21 -4.16
CA SER A 367 -24.88 -13.85 -4.21
C SER A 367 -23.91 -12.72 -3.84
N ASP A 368 -23.27 -12.17 -4.86
CA ASP A 368 -22.57 -10.88 -4.80
C ASP A 368 -23.43 -9.76 -5.41
N LEU A 369 -24.73 -9.80 -5.09
CA LEU A 369 -25.78 -9.23 -5.93
C LEU A 369 -26.59 -8.18 -5.15
N LYS A 370 -26.45 -6.91 -5.58
CA LYS A 370 -27.17 -5.69 -5.17
C LYS A 370 -27.93 -5.75 -3.83
N LEU A 371 -27.46 -5.02 -2.83
CA LEU A 371 -28.32 -4.26 -1.92
C LEU A 371 -27.49 -3.15 -1.25
N TRP A 372 -27.44 -1.99 -1.89
CA TRP A 372 -26.98 -0.75 -1.24
C TRP A 372 -27.90 0.44 -1.51
N ASN A 373 -28.80 0.35 -2.49
CA ASN A 373 -29.70 1.45 -2.84
C ASN A 373 -30.97 1.51 -1.97
N PHE A 374 -31.24 0.51 -1.13
CA PHE A 374 -32.47 0.48 -0.31
C PHE A 374 -32.25 0.52 1.22
N TYR A 375 -31.02 0.34 1.72
CA TYR A 375 -30.79 0.06 3.16
C TYR A 375 -29.92 1.07 3.91
N VAL A 376 -29.63 2.25 3.33
CA VAL A 376 -28.99 3.35 4.09
C VAL A 376 -30.01 4.12 4.93
N ALA A 377 -31.31 3.80 4.83
CA ALA A 377 -32.30 4.32 5.77
C ALA A 377 -32.29 3.56 7.13
N ASN A 378 -31.77 2.33 7.23
CA ASN A 378 -31.68 1.63 8.51
C ASN A 378 -30.73 0.41 8.48
N ARG A 379 -29.58 0.53 9.16
CA ARG A 379 -28.64 -0.55 9.55
C ARG A 379 -27.76 -1.18 8.45
N GLY A 380 -26.46 -0.93 8.59
CA GLY A 380 -25.41 -1.40 7.69
C GLY A 380 -25.18 -2.92 7.70
N GLN A 381 -25.32 -3.54 6.53
CA GLN A 381 -24.72 -4.83 6.16
C GLN A 381 -24.22 -4.75 4.71
N ILE A 382 -23.05 -5.34 4.44
CA ILE A 382 -22.31 -5.21 3.16
C ILE A 382 -22.54 -6.45 2.29
N MET A 383 -23.07 -6.24 1.09
CA MET A 383 -23.11 -7.22 -0.02
C MET A 383 -21.98 -6.90 -1.02
N PHE A 384 -21.20 -7.92 -1.39
CA PHE A 384 -19.99 -7.81 -2.21
C PHE A 384 -20.32 -7.45 -3.67
N ARG A 385 -19.99 -6.21 -4.08
CA ARG A 385 -19.67 -5.87 -5.47
C ARG A 385 -18.16 -5.72 -5.55
N TYR A 386 -17.55 -5.97 -6.71
CA TYR A 386 -16.16 -5.54 -6.92
C TYR A 386 -16.09 -4.03 -6.64
N ALA A 387 -15.31 -3.66 -5.63
CA ALA A 387 -15.02 -2.28 -5.33
C ALA A 387 -14.17 -1.75 -6.48
N LEU A 388 -14.75 -0.83 -7.25
CA LEU A 388 -14.13 -0.13 -8.36
C LEU A 388 -13.30 1.07 -7.89
#